data_AF-A0A1Y2VNK9-F1
#
_entry.id   AF-A0A1Y2VNK9-F1
#
_cell.length_a   1.000
_cell.length_b   1.000
_cell.length_c   1.000
_cell.angle_alpha   90.00
_cell.angle_beta   90.00
_cell.angle_gamma   90.00
#
_symmetry.space_group_name_H-M   'P 1'
#
loop_
_entity.id
_entity.type
_entity.pdbx_description
1 polymer ?
#
loop_
_entity_poly.entity_id
_entity_poly.type
_entity_poly.pdbx_seq_one_letter_code
_entity_poly.pdbx_strand_id
1 'polypeptide(L)'
;MSVFGYYMPWYLVGGTLVVVGGALLQLIKVSTNVSLVYGALVVGGLGTGVFSQASFSVAQSLVPVEEVSMAVGFMTCAQVGGSAIALSIANTVFLNRATVQLTSLLPNEHVVSVQAMISGANNELLNSLSSTLRADVLNAIVDSIKDALVLDLTAGAIAFVVEAFLRRTKMNFANGPAMAMG
;
A
#
# COMPACT_ATOMS: atom_id res chain seq x y z
N MET A 1 1.26 -24.66 7.92
CA MET A 1 2.66 -24.22 8.11
C MET A 1 3.59 -25.39 8.48
N SER A 2 3.51 -26.58 7.86
CA SER A 2 4.38 -27.71 8.28
C SER A 2 4.69 -28.79 7.23
N VAL A 3 4.82 -28.43 5.95
CA VAL A 3 5.29 -29.43 4.95
C VAL A 3 6.57 -29.01 4.23
N PHE A 4 7.04 -27.75 4.35
CA PHE A 4 8.25 -27.34 3.65
C PHE A 4 9.30 -26.56 4.44
N GLY A 5 9.14 -26.27 5.74
CA GLY A 5 10.24 -25.72 6.57
C GLY A 5 10.92 -24.42 6.07
N TYR A 6 10.39 -23.80 5.01
CA TYR A 6 10.91 -22.58 4.39
C TYR A 6 9.80 -21.53 4.40
N TYR A 7 10.03 -20.42 5.10
CA TYR A 7 9.21 -19.20 5.00
C TYR A 7 9.28 -18.56 3.59
N MET A 8 10.32 -18.91 2.84
CA MET A 8 10.70 -18.31 1.56
C MET A 8 9.63 -18.31 0.45
N PRO A 9 8.81 -19.36 0.25
CA PRO A 9 7.76 -19.35 -0.77
C PRO A 9 6.64 -18.36 -0.45
N TRP A 10 6.34 -18.14 0.83
CA TRP A 10 5.27 -17.23 1.23
C TRP A 10 5.65 -15.76 1.06
N TYR A 11 6.91 -15.42 1.33
CA TYR A 11 7.45 -14.09 1.02
C TYR A 11 7.46 -13.83 -0.49
N LEU A 12 7.91 -14.80 -1.30
CA LEU A 12 7.89 -14.68 -2.76
C LEU A 12 6.46 -14.54 -3.32
N VAL A 13 5.51 -15.34 -2.82
CA VAL A 13 4.10 -15.25 -3.23
C VAL A 13 3.50 -13.92 -2.80
N GLY A 14 3.73 -13.49 -1.55
CA GLY A 14 3.26 -12.20 -1.03
C GLY A 14 3.79 -11.03 -1.85
N GLY A 15 5.11 -10.95 -2.06
CA GLY A 15 5.74 -9.90 -2.84
C GLY A 15 5.29 -9.87 -4.30
N THR A 16 5.11 -11.04 -4.93
CA THR A 16 4.58 -11.11 -6.30
C THR A 16 3.14 -10.58 -6.37
N LEU A 17 2.29 -10.94 -5.41
CA LEU A 17 0.91 -10.45 -5.34
C LEU A 17 0.84 -8.93 -5.13
N VAL A 18 1.72 -8.37 -4.30
CA VAL A 18 1.82 -6.91 -4.10
C VAL A 18 2.22 -6.20 -5.39
N VAL A 19 3.26 -6.69 -6.08
CA VAL A 19 3.71 -6.09 -7.35
C VAL A 19 2.64 -6.20 -8.44
N VAL A 20 1.97 -7.35 -8.55
CA VAL A 20 0.88 -7.54 -9.52
C VAL A 20 -0.32 -6.65 -9.19
N GLY A 21 -0.71 -6.56 -7.92
CA GLY A 21 -1.79 -5.69 -7.47
C GLY A 21 -1.49 -4.21 -7.77
N GLY A 22 -0.28 -3.75 -7.43
CA GLY A 22 0.17 -2.39 -7.72
C GLY A 22 0.25 -2.08 -9.22
N ALA A 23 0.74 -3.01 -10.04
CA ALA A 23 0.78 -2.86 -11.49
C ALA A 23 -0.63 -2.79 -12.10
N LEU A 24 -1.56 -3.61 -11.61
CA LEU A 24 -2.96 -3.56 -12.04
C LEU A 24 -3.62 -2.21 -11.70
N LEU A 25 -3.33 -1.64 -10.52
CA LEU A 25 -3.85 -0.33 -10.13
C LEU A 25 -3.35 0.80 -11.06
N GLN A 26 -2.12 0.70 -11.58
CA GLN A 26 -1.57 1.66 -12.55
C GLN A 26 -2.25 1.59 -13.93
N LEU A 27 -2.91 0.48 -14.27
CA LEU A 27 -3.63 0.31 -15.53
C LEU A 27 -5.08 0.82 -15.48
N ILE A 28 -5.59 1.19 -14.30
CA ILE A 28 -6.95 1.69 -14.13
C ILE A 28 -7.12 3.07 -14.79
N LYS A 29 -8.27 3.25 -15.43
CA LYS A 29 -8.78 4.50 -16.02
C LYS A 29 -10.15 4.85 -15.43
N VAL A 30 -10.62 6.09 -15.59
CA VAL A 30 -11.95 6.55 -15.10
C VAL A 30 -13.10 5.65 -15.59
N SER A 31 -13.00 5.12 -16.82
CA SER A 31 -14.03 4.24 -17.40
C SER A 31 -13.93 2.76 -16.99
N THR A 32 -12.98 2.42 -16.11
CA THR A 32 -12.74 1.03 -15.71
C THR A 32 -13.87 0.54 -14.81
N ASN A 33 -14.34 -0.68 -15.03
CA ASN A 33 -15.36 -1.30 -14.19
C ASN A 33 -14.86 -1.39 -12.74
N VAL A 34 -15.69 -0.95 -11.80
CA VAL A 34 -15.44 -0.97 -10.36
C VAL A 34 -15.02 -2.36 -9.88
N SER A 35 -15.53 -3.43 -10.48
CA SER A 35 -15.12 -4.81 -10.15
C SER A 35 -13.63 -5.09 -10.37
N LEU A 36 -13.02 -4.49 -11.40
CA LEU A 36 -11.58 -4.64 -11.66
C LEU A 36 -10.75 -3.86 -10.63
N VAL A 37 -11.24 -2.70 -10.22
CA VAL A 37 -10.61 -1.89 -9.15
C VAL A 37 -10.59 -2.68 -7.85
N TYR A 38 -11.74 -3.22 -7.44
CA TYR A 38 -11.82 -4.06 -6.23
C TYR A 38 -10.99 -5.33 -6.36
N GLY A 39 -10.97 -5.96 -7.55
CA GLY A 39 -10.12 -7.13 -7.80
C GLY A 39 -8.63 -6.82 -7.58
N ALA A 40 -8.13 -5.70 -8.10
CA ALA A 40 -6.75 -5.27 -7.90
C ALA A 40 -6.44 -4.97 -6.43
N LEU A 41 -7.36 -4.30 -5.72
CA LEU A 41 -7.23 -4.02 -4.28
C LEU A 41 -7.22 -5.31 -3.43
N VAL A 42 -8.04 -6.30 -3.77
CA VAL A 42 -8.05 -7.60 -3.08
C VAL A 42 -6.74 -8.33 -3.29
N VAL A 43 -6.22 -8.36 -4.53
CA VAL A 43 -4.93 -9.00 -4.84
C VAL A 43 -3.78 -8.33 -4.08
N GLY A 44 -3.71 -6.99 -4.12
CA GLY A 44 -2.71 -6.23 -3.38
C GLY A 44 -2.83 -6.42 -1.87
N GLY A 45 -4.04 -6.33 -1.31
CA GLY A 45 -4.31 -6.50 0.11
C GLY A 45 -3.98 -7.90 0.63
N LEU A 46 -4.27 -8.94 -0.14
CA LEU A 46 -3.87 -10.31 0.19
C LEU A 46 -2.34 -10.45 0.23
N GLY A 47 -1.63 -9.90 -0.75
CA GLY A 47 -0.16 -9.90 -0.77
C GLY A 47 0.43 -9.22 0.46
N THR A 48 -0.01 -7.99 0.75
CA THR A 48 0.44 -7.20 1.90
C THR A 48 0.12 -7.89 3.23
N GLY A 49 -1.04 -8.53 3.35
CA GLY A 49 -1.46 -9.26 4.54
C GLY A 49 -0.59 -10.48 4.82
N VAL A 50 -0.34 -11.30 3.79
CA VAL A 50 0.56 -12.47 3.88
C VAL A 50 1.96 -12.03 4.30
N PHE A 51 2.49 -10.99 3.65
CA PHE A 51 3.81 -10.45 3.95
C PHE A 51 3.93 -9.93 5.39
N SER A 52 2.93 -9.15 5.83
CA SER A 52 2.91 -8.59 7.18
C SER A 52 2.92 -9.71 8.23
N GLN A 53 2.04 -10.70 8.08
CA GLN A 53 1.93 -11.78 9.06
C GLN A 53 3.16 -12.70 9.09
N ALA A 54 3.78 -12.95 7.94
CA ALA A 54 5.03 -13.68 7.89
C ALA A 54 6.13 -12.97 8.70
N SER A 55 6.22 -11.63 8.58
CA SER A 55 7.21 -10.82 9.30
C SER A 55 7.05 -10.88 10.81
N PHE A 56 5.81 -10.85 11.32
CA PHE A 56 5.53 -11.05 12.74
C PHE A 56 5.98 -12.44 13.21
N SER A 57 5.73 -13.49 12.43
CA SER A 57 6.13 -14.85 12.82
C SER A 57 7.65 -15.01 12.86
N VAL A 58 8.36 -14.41 11.89
CA VAL A 58 9.82 -14.43 11.82
C VAL A 58 10.44 -13.70 13.01
N ALA A 59 10.00 -12.47 13.30
CA ALA A 59 10.56 -11.69 14.39
C ALA A 59 10.35 -12.36 15.75
N GLN A 60 9.18 -12.98 15.98
CA GLN A 60 8.91 -13.74 17.20
C GLN A 60 9.82 -14.97 17.35
N SER A 61 10.29 -15.56 16.25
CA SER A 61 11.20 -16.71 16.28
C SER A 61 12.67 -16.34 16.57
N LEU A 62 13.03 -15.07 16.43
CA LEU A 62 14.40 -14.58 16.60
C LEU A 62 14.69 -14.04 18.01
N VAL A 63 13.65 -13.86 18.83
CA VAL A 63 13.75 -13.31 20.19
C VAL A 63 13.45 -14.37 21.26
N PRO A 64 13.98 -14.23 22.49
CA PRO A 64 13.56 -15.06 23.62
C PRO A 64 12.05 -14.94 23.88
N VAL A 65 11.44 -15.99 24.42
CA VAL A 65 9.98 -16.05 24.71
C VAL A 65 9.51 -14.87 25.57
N GLU A 66 10.36 -14.44 26.49
CA GLU A 66 10.14 -13.32 27.42
C GLU A 66 10.01 -11.98 26.69
N GLU A 67 10.68 -11.83 25.54
CA GLU A 67 10.77 -10.58 24.78
C GLU A 67 9.81 -10.55 23.57
N VAL A 68 9.09 -11.64 23.30
CA VAL A 68 8.11 -11.75 22.20
C VAL A 68 7.12 -10.59 22.20
N SER A 69 6.56 -10.25 23.37
CA SER A 69 5.61 -9.14 23.50
C SER A 69 6.23 -7.78 23.15
N MET A 70 7.50 -7.56 23.51
CA MET A 70 8.22 -6.33 23.15
C MET A 70 8.49 -6.26 21.65
N ALA A 71 8.91 -7.37 21.03
CA ALA A 71 9.14 -7.45 19.59
C ALA A 71 7.85 -7.18 18.79
N VAL A 72 6.73 -7.77 19.19
CA VAL A 72 5.42 -7.53 18.57
C VAL A 72 4.96 -6.09 18.76
N GLY A 73 5.16 -5.52 19.95
CA GLY A 73 4.88 -4.12 20.22
C GLY A 73 5.67 -3.17 19.31
N PHE A 74 6.98 -3.41 19.17
CA PHE A 74 7.84 -2.63 18.27
C PHE A 74 7.40 -2.74 16.80
N MET A 75 7.12 -3.95 16.31
CA MET A 75 6.64 -4.15 14.94
C MET A 75 5.31 -3.44 14.68
N THR A 76 4.38 -3.50 15.62
CA THR A 76 3.09 -2.82 15.52
C THR A 76 3.26 -1.31 15.46
N CYS A 77 4.13 -0.77 16.32
CA CYS A 77 4.46 0.66 16.31
C CYS A 77 5.07 1.09 14.96
N ALA A 78 6.02 0.31 14.44
CA ALA A 78 6.64 0.57 13.14
C ALA A 78 5.61 0.48 11.99
N GLN A 79 4.69 -0.48 12.03
CA GLN A 79 3.65 -0.64 11.00
C GLN A 79 2.66 0.52 10.99
N VAL A 80 2.14 0.92 12.16
CA VAL A 80 1.18 2.03 12.26
C VAL A 80 1.86 3.36 11.96
N GLY A 81 3.06 3.58 12.51
CA GLY A 81 3.83 4.81 12.25
C GLY A 81 4.24 4.93 10.78
N GLY A 82 4.76 3.85 10.19
CA GLY A 82 5.14 3.80 8.78
C GLY A 82 3.95 4.03 7.85
N SER A 83 2.80 3.40 8.13
CA SER A 83 1.59 3.60 7.32
C SER A 83 1.05 5.03 7.43
N ALA A 84 1.07 5.64 8.61
CA ALA A 84 0.67 7.03 8.80
C ALA A 84 1.56 8.01 8.01
N ILE A 85 2.89 7.81 8.04
CA ILE A 85 3.84 8.62 7.28
C ILE A 85 3.61 8.44 5.77
N ALA A 86 3.53 7.20 5.31
CA ALA A 86 3.30 6.90 3.90
C ALA A 86 1.98 7.50 3.38
N LEU A 87 0.90 7.37 4.15
CA LEU A 87 -0.40 7.95 3.81
C LEU A 87 -0.35 9.48 3.75
N SER A 88 0.37 10.11 4.68
CA SER A 88 0.55 11.57 4.68
C SER A 88 1.28 12.04 3.41
N ILE A 89 2.37 11.36 3.02
CA ILE A 89 3.11 11.67 1.79
C ILE A 89 2.22 11.47 0.55
N ALA A 90 1.52 10.33 0.47
CA ALA A 90 0.63 10.02 -0.64
C ALA A 90 -0.49 11.06 -0.79
N ASN A 91 -1.11 11.46 0.33
CA ASN A 91 -2.13 12.49 0.34
C ASN A 91 -1.58 13.86 -0.10
N THR A 92 -0.39 14.23 0.37
CA THR A 92 0.27 15.47 -0.07
C THR A 92 0.56 15.45 -1.57
N VAL A 93 1.08 14.36 -2.12
CA VAL A 93 1.33 14.22 -3.56
C VAL A 93 0.03 14.31 -4.34
N PHE A 94 -1.00 13.56 -3.95
CA PHE A 94 -2.32 13.59 -4.56
C PHE A 94 -2.90 15.01 -4.60
N LEU A 95 -2.97 15.69 -3.46
CA LEU A 95 -3.55 17.02 -3.37
C LEU A 95 -2.79 18.05 -4.19
N ASN A 96 -1.45 18.00 -4.18
CA ASN A 96 -0.64 18.92 -4.99
C ASN A 96 -0.85 18.69 -6.49
N ARG A 97 -0.81 17.43 -6.94
CA ARG A 97 -0.97 17.08 -8.36
C ARG A 97 -2.38 17.40 -8.85
N ALA A 98 -3.40 17.04 -8.07
CA ALA A 98 -4.78 17.34 -8.39
C ALA A 98 -5.02 18.86 -8.43
N THR A 99 -4.51 19.62 -7.46
CA THR A 99 -4.66 21.09 -7.44
C THR A 99 -4.05 21.72 -8.69
N VAL A 100 -2.84 21.32 -9.09
CA VAL A 100 -2.17 21.85 -10.29
C VAL A 100 -2.98 21.53 -11.55
N GLN A 101 -3.40 20.27 -11.73
CA GLN A 101 -4.16 19.87 -12.92
C GLN A 101 -5.52 20.57 -12.99
N LEU A 102 -6.28 20.61 -11.89
CA LEU A 102 -7.62 21.20 -11.91
C LEU A 102 -7.57 22.73 -12.03
N THR A 103 -6.56 23.40 -11.46
CA THR A 103 -6.40 24.86 -11.65
C THR A 103 -6.07 25.20 -13.10
N SER A 104 -5.40 24.30 -13.84
CA SER A 104 -5.15 24.49 -15.28
C SER A 104 -6.42 24.30 -16.13
N LEU A 105 -7.34 23.43 -15.70
CA LEU A 105 -8.62 23.18 -16.38
C LEU A 105 -9.70 24.22 -16.01
N LEU A 106 -9.63 24.78 -14.81
CA LEU A 106 -10.58 25.75 -14.25
C LEU A 106 -9.87 27.03 -13.81
N PRO A 107 -9.25 27.79 -14.73
CA PRO A 107 -8.44 28.96 -14.37
C PRO A 107 -9.24 30.11 -13.74
N ASN A 108 -10.57 30.11 -13.89
CA ASN A 108 -11.45 31.14 -13.36
C ASN A 108 -12.02 30.81 -11.96
N GLU A 109 -11.74 29.61 -11.44
CA GLU A 109 -12.23 29.18 -10.13
C GLU A 109 -11.21 29.42 -9.02
N HIS A 110 -11.70 29.71 -7.82
CA HIS A 110 -10.84 29.86 -6.65
C HIS A 110 -10.23 28.51 -6.24
N VAL A 111 -8.94 28.52 -5.87
CA VAL A 111 -8.20 27.32 -5.44
C VAL A 111 -8.91 26.57 -4.30
N VAL A 112 -9.57 27.29 -3.38
CA VAL A 112 -10.34 26.68 -2.28
C VAL A 112 -11.52 25.86 -2.80
N SER A 113 -12.23 26.39 -3.80
CA SER A 113 -13.35 25.69 -4.46
C SER A 113 -12.86 24.44 -5.20
N VAL A 114 -11.70 24.54 -5.86
CA VAL A 114 -11.04 23.42 -6.54
C VAL A 114 -10.60 22.34 -5.53
N GLN A 115 -10.03 22.71 -4.39
CA GLN A 115 -9.66 21.75 -3.34
C GLN A 115 -10.89 21.07 -2.71
N ALA A 116 -11.98 21.81 -2.49
CA ALA A 116 -13.25 21.23 -2.06
C ALA A 116 -13.80 20.23 -3.09
N MET A 117 -13.59 20.50 -4.39
CA MET A 117 -13.94 19.61 -5.49
C MET A 117 -13.11 18.31 -5.46
N ILE A 118 -11.79 18.41 -5.32
CA ILE A 118 -10.86 17.26 -5.24
C ILE A 118 -11.23 16.33 -4.08
N SER A 119 -11.59 16.94 -2.95
CA SER A 119 -11.97 16.22 -1.73
C SER A 119 -13.36 15.57 -1.83
N GLY A 120 -14.11 15.82 -2.91
CA GLY A 120 -15.51 15.42 -3.05
C GLY A 120 -16.49 16.22 -2.16
N ALA A 121 -16.00 17.26 -1.47
CA ALA A 121 -16.79 18.10 -0.57
C ALA A 121 -17.73 19.07 -1.32
N ASN A 122 -17.46 19.35 -2.60
CA ASN A 122 -18.30 20.20 -3.44
C ASN A 122 -18.66 19.53 -4.78
N ASN A 123 -19.65 18.63 -4.74
CA ASN A 123 -20.21 18.00 -5.94
C ASN A 123 -21.08 18.95 -6.76
N GLU A 124 -21.57 20.06 -6.19
CA GLU A 124 -22.40 21.04 -6.91
C GLU A 124 -21.58 21.73 -8.01
N LEU A 125 -20.35 22.14 -7.70
CA LEU A 125 -19.43 22.66 -8.72
C LEU A 125 -19.09 21.61 -9.77
N LEU A 126 -18.91 20.33 -9.42
CA LEU A 126 -18.68 19.27 -10.42
C LEU A 126 -19.89 19.07 -11.36
N ASN A 127 -21.10 19.20 -10.80
CA ASN A 127 -22.34 18.99 -11.54
C ASN A 127 -22.74 20.20 -12.39
N SER A 128 -22.23 21.41 -12.11
CA SER A 128 -22.47 22.60 -12.91
C SER A 128 -21.58 22.70 -14.16
N LEU A 129 -20.50 21.92 -14.23
CA LEU A 129 -19.61 21.87 -15.38
C LEU A 129 -20.26 21.18 -16.60
N SER A 130 -19.80 21.53 -17.79
CA SER A 130 -20.16 20.82 -19.02
C SER A 130 -19.71 19.35 -18.95
N SER A 131 -20.40 18.47 -19.68
CA SER A 131 -20.10 17.03 -19.67
C SER A 131 -18.65 16.70 -20.08
N THR A 132 -18.07 17.49 -21.00
CA THR A 132 -16.67 17.35 -21.42
C THR A 132 -15.70 17.76 -20.32
N LEU A 133 -15.89 18.95 -19.73
CA LEU A 133 -15.01 19.48 -18.70
C LEU A 133 -15.08 18.66 -17.41
N ARG A 134 -16.27 18.14 -17.07
CA ARG A 134 -16.43 17.18 -15.97
C ARG A 134 -15.63 15.90 -16.21
N ALA A 135 -15.63 15.36 -17.43
CA ALA A 135 -14.85 14.17 -17.76
C ALA A 135 -13.34 14.45 -17.63
N ASP A 136 -12.87 15.61 -18.08
CA ASP A 136 -11.47 16.02 -17.97
C ASP A 136 -11.03 16.20 -16.52
N VAL A 137 -11.88 16.81 -15.68
CA VAL A 137 -11.64 16.95 -14.24
C VAL A 137 -11.57 15.59 -13.55
N LEU A 138 -12.49 14.67 -13.87
CA LEU A 138 -12.47 13.31 -13.31
C LEU A 138 -11.23 12.53 -13.75
N ASN A 139 -10.80 12.68 -15.01
CA ASN A 139 -9.56 12.10 -15.50
C ASN A 139 -8.35 12.66 -14.75
N ALA A 140 -8.29 13.98 -14.54
CA ALA A 140 -7.20 14.61 -13.79
C ALA A 140 -7.13 14.15 -12.33
N ILE A 141 -8.28 13.94 -11.67
CA ILE A 141 -8.35 13.38 -10.31
C ILE A 141 -7.82 11.94 -10.32
N VAL A 142 -8.28 11.09 -11.23
CA VAL A 142 -7.83 9.69 -11.30
C VAL A 142 -6.34 9.61 -11.62
N ASP A 143 -5.82 10.42 -12.54
CA ASP A 143 -4.39 10.46 -12.83
C ASP A 143 -3.57 10.92 -11.62
N SER A 144 -4.07 11.88 -10.84
CA SER A 144 -3.43 12.32 -9.60
C SER A 144 -3.43 11.22 -8.52
N ILE A 145 -4.48 10.40 -8.46
CA ILE A 145 -4.52 9.22 -7.58
C ILE A 145 -3.47 8.20 -8.02
N LYS A 146 -3.35 7.96 -9.33
CA LYS A 146 -2.35 7.02 -9.87
C LYS A 146 -0.93 7.45 -9.56
N ASP A 147 -0.64 8.74 -9.68
CA ASP A 147 0.64 9.34 -9.27
C ASP A 147 0.94 9.07 -7.78
N ALA A 148 -0.05 9.23 -6.89
CA ALA A 148 0.12 8.90 -5.48
C ALA A 148 0.34 7.39 -5.26
N LEU A 149 -0.33 6.53 -6.03
CA LEU A 149 -0.17 5.07 -5.97
C LEU A 149 1.19 4.58 -6.51
N VAL A 150 1.96 5.40 -7.24
CA VAL A 150 3.34 5.05 -7.61
C VAL A 150 4.23 4.90 -6.37
N LEU A 151 3.94 5.65 -5.30
CA LEU A 151 4.65 5.51 -4.02
C LEU A 151 4.46 4.11 -3.43
N ASP A 152 3.24 3.56 -3.51
CA ASP A 152 2.94 2.21 -3.04
C ASP A 152 3.67 1.14 -3.88
N LEU A 153 3.65 1.30 -5.21
CA LEU A 153 4.37 0.40 -6.12
C LEU A 153 5.89 0.41 -5.87
N THR A 154 6.48 1.59 -5.71
CA THR A 154 7.92 1.73 -5.45
C THR A 154 8.32 1.21 -4.08
N ALA A 155 7.49 1.44 -3.04
CA ALA A 155 7.69 0.87 -1.72
C ALA A 155 7.61 -0.67 -1.75
N GLY A 156 6.62 -1.24 -2.45
CA GLY A 156 6.50 -2.68 -2.64
C GLY A 156 7.68 -3.30 -3.40
N ALA A 157 8.20 -2.61 -4.43
CA ALA A 157 9.38 -3.04 -5.17
C ALA A 157 10.64 -3.01 -4.29
N ILE A 158 10.83 -1.97 -3.49
CA ILE A 158 11.95 -1.88 -2.54
C ILE A 158 11.85 -3.00 -1.50
N ALA A 159 10.67 -3.24 -0.93
CA ALA A 159 10.44 -4.33 0.02
C ALA A 159 10.81 -5.69 -0.58
N PHE A 160 10.33 -5.97 -1.80
CA PHE A 160 10.68 -7.20 -2.52
C PHE A 160 12.19 -7.37 -2.74
N VAL A 161 12.89 -6.29 -3.10
CA VAL A 161 14.35 -6.31 -3.26
C VAL A 161 15.03 -6.56 -1.92
N VAL A 162 14.65 -5.84 -0.87
CA VAL A 162 15.22 -6.01 0.48
C VAL A 162 15.01 -7.44 0.99
N GLU A 163 13.84 -8.02 0.76
CA GLU A 163 13.53 -9.43 1.08
C GLU A 163 14.39 -10.42 0.30
N ALA A 164 14.66 -10.14 -0.98
CA ALA A 164 15.55 -10.96 -1.78
C ALA A 164 17.00 -10.98 -1.24
N PHE A 165 17.41 -9.89 -0.57
CA PHE A 165 18.73 -9.75 0.07
C PHE A 165 18.75 -10.14 1.57
N LEU A 166 17.59 -10.28 2.23
CA LEU A 166 17.52 -10.77 3.60
C LEU A 166 18.10 -12.19 3.67
N ARG A 167 19.07 -12.36 4.57
CA ARG A 167 19.91 -13.57 4.69
C ARG A 167 19.01 -14.79 4.86
N ARG A 168 19.16 -15.78 3.96
CA ARG A 168 18.47 -17.10 3.96
C ARG A 168 18.86 -17.93 5.18
N THR A 169 18.52 -17.46 6.37
CA THR A 169 18.83 -18.15 7.61
C THR A 169 17.71 -19.15 7.83
N LYS A 170 18.04 -20.45 7.79
CA LYS A 170 17.08 -21.50 8.18
C LYS A 170 16.65 -21.22 9.62
N MET A 171 15.37 -20.90 9.82
CA MET A 171 14.78 -20.92 11.16
C MET A 171 14.66 -22.39 11.55
N ASN A 172 15.58 -22.84 12.39
CA ASN A 172 15.49 -24.15 13.02
C ASN A 172 14.29 -24.11 13.98
N PHE A 173 13.12 -24.55 13.50
CA PHE A 173 11.98 -24.91 14.36
C PHE A 173 12.28 -26.08 15.32
N ALA A 174 13.52 -26.59 15.34
CA ALA A 174 13.94 -27.73 16.15
C ALA A 174 14.28 -27.40 17.61
N ASN A 175 14.38 -26.13 18.00
CA ASN A 175 14.67 -25.74 19.39
C ASN A 175 13.48 -25.03 20.03
N GLY A 176 12.34 -25.73 20.10
CA GLY A 176 11.42 -25.53 21.22
C GLY A 176 12.10 -25.91 22.55
N PRO A 177 11.60 -25.46 23.71
CA PRO A 177 12.34 -25.45 24.97
C PRO A 177 12.59 -26.88 25.49
N ALA A 178 13.73 -27.45 25.13
CA ALA A 178 14.18 -28.76 25.62
C ALA A 178 15.62 -28.70 26.18
N MET A 179 16.09 -27.52 26.62
CA MET A 179 17.41 -27.32 27.23
C MET A 179 17.34 -26.61 28.59
N ALA A 180 16.27 -26.84 29.35
CA ALA A 180 16.13 -26.35 30.73
C ALA A 180 15.73 -27.46 31.73
N MET A 181 16.12 -28.71 31.46
CA MET A 181 16.15 -29.79 32.45
C MET A 181 17.39 -30.65 32.20
N GLY A 182 18.48 -30.27 32.84
CA GLY A 182 19.76 -30.98 32.89
C GLY A 182 20.65 -30.33 33.93
#